data_AF-A0A524E000-F1
#
_entry.id   AF-A0A524E000-F1
#
_cell.length_a   1.000
_cell.length_b   1.000
_cell.length_c   1.000
_cell.angle_alpha   90.00
_cell.angle_beta   90.00
_cell.angle_gamma   90.00
#
_symmetry.space_group_name_H-M   'P 1'
#
loop_
_entity.id
_entity.type
_entity.pdbx_description
1 polymer ?
#
loop_
_entity_poly.entity_id
_entity_poly.type
_entity_poly.pdbx_seq_one_letter_code
_entity_poly.pdbx_strand_id
1 'polypeptide(L)'
;MPDGLLRSDLPVSNHLVVFEPKGLRISVHDGTTILEAARQTGLQIESQCGGRGTCGKCKVIVNPAGEPSDADISMLNSDEIEQGTRLACTTVIHRDLRVILPQALERAKILTESKPLTKYRVHADGAEGEYGVAIDIGTTTVVAYLLDLKNGTQLGQTACLNPQIVYGEDVMSRITYSLENEGGG
;
A
#
# COMPACT_ATOMS: atom_id res chain seq x y z
N MET A 1 6.11 47.51 -11.91
CA MET A 1 4.88 47.46 -11.08
C MET A 1 4.55 46.00 -10.87
N PRO A 2 4.73 45.41 -9.67
CA PRO A 2 4.25 44.07 -9.38
C PRO A 2 2.85 44.15 -8.78
N ASP A 3 1.87 43.56 -9.45
CA ASP A 3 0.50 43.47 -8.93
C ASP A 3 0.42 42.23 -8.04
N GLY A 4 0.40 42.49 -6.73
CA GLY A 4 0.15 41.49 -5.72
C GLY A 4 -1.34 41.15 -5.70
N LEU A 5 -1.66 39.90 -6.01
CA LEU A 5 -2.98 39.32 -5.73
C LEU A 5 -2.78 38.02 -4.95
N LEU A 6 -3.03 38.15 -3.65
CA LEU A 6 -3.17 37.08 -2.68
C LEU A 6 -4.04 35.96 -3.26
N ARG A 7 -3.50 34.74 -3.35
CA ARG A 7 -4.33 33.53 -3.33
C ARG A 7 -4.46 33.06 -1.88
N SER A 8 -5.39 33.72 -1.20
CA SER A 8 -6.28 33.17 -0.18
C SER A 8 -5.75 31.97 0.63
N ASP A 9 -5.18 32.27 1.79
CA ASP A 9 -5.13 31.39 2.95
C ASP A 9 -6.57 31.07 3.41
N LEU A 10 -7.25 30.17 2.71
CA LEU A 10 -8.46 29.52 3.21
C LEU A 10 -8.08 28.75 4.48
N PRO A 11 -8.85 28.86 5.59
CA PRO A 11 -8.57 28.09 6.78
C PRO A 11 -8.70 26.61 6.44
N VAL A 12 -7.56 25.93 6.28
CA VAL A 12 -7.52 24.50 5.99
C VAL A 12 -8.04 23.81 7.24
N SER A 13 -9.31 23.43 7.21
CA SER A 13 -9.92 22.69 8.31
C SER A 13 -9.26 21.31 8.31
N ASN A 14 -8.69 20.95 9.45
CA ASN A 14 -8.03 19.66 9.63
C ASN A 14 -8.98 18.72 10.37
N HIS A 15 -8.96 17.45 9.97
CA HIS A 15 -9.81 16.41 10.53
C HIS A 15 -8.97 15.27 11.08
N LEU A 16 -9.34 14.78 12.26
CA LEU A 16 -8.72 13.65 12.92
C LEU A 16 -9.32 12.34 12.41
N VAL A 17 -8.46 11.50 11.83
CA VAL A 17 -8.81 10.16 11.37
C VAL A 17 -8.14 9.12 12.25
N VAL A 18 -8.93 8.16 12.73
CA VAL A 18 -8.45 7.04 13.54
C VAL A 18 -8.64 5.73 12.79
N PHE A 19 -7.55 5.03 12.51
CA PHE A 19 -7.56 3.72 11.87
C PHE A 19 -7.49 2.59 12.89
N GLU A 20 -8.51 1.73 12.91
CA GLU A 20 -8.62 0.56 13.78
C GLU A 20 -8.41 -0.75 12.98
N PRO A 21 -7.87 -1.82 13.60
CA PRO A 21 -7.56 -1.98 15.03
C PRO A 21 -6.19 -1.43 15.47
N LYS A 22 -5.35 -0.92 14.56
CA LYS A 22 -3.98 -0.49 14.91
C LYS A 22 -3.91 0.76 15.79
N GLY A 23 -5.01 1.51 15.92
CA GLY A 23 -5.08 2.73 16.71
C GLY A 23 -4.26 3.89 16.14
N LEU A 24 -3.94 3.84 14.83
CA LEU A 24 -3.18 4.89 14.17
C LEU A 24 -4.05 6.13 14.03
N ARG A 25 -3.47 7.30 14.35
CA ARG A 25 -4.17 8.58 14.31
C ARG A 25 -3.43 9.53 13.40
N ILE A 26 -4.15 10.20 12.52
CA ILE A 26 -3.58 11.20 11.61
C ILE A 26 -4.53 12.40 11.51
N SER A 27 -3.94 13.58 11.39
CA SER A 27 -4.66 14.80 11.06
C SER A 27 -4.46 15.07 9.58
N VAL A 28 -5.55 15.14 8.81
CA VAL A 28 -5.51 15.41 7.37
C VAL A 28 -6.32 16.66 7.03
N HIS A 29 -6.03 17.27 5.89
CA HIS A 29 -6.78 18.41 5.40
C HIS A 29 -8.17 17.99 4.91
N ASP A 30 -9.15 18.89 5.04
CA ASP A 30 -10.45 18.77 4.39
C ASP A 30 -10.28 18.46 2.90
N GLY A 31 -11.06 17.49 2.40
CA GLY A 31 -10.97 17.06 1.01
C GLY A 31 -10.01 15.88 0.76
N THR A 32 -9.23 15.45 1.76
CA THR A 32 -8.36 14.25 1.63
C THR A 32 -9.21 12.97 1.57
N THR A 33 -8.84 12.01 0.74
CA THR A 33 -9.52 10.69 0.71
C THR A 33 -9.06 9.77 1.84
N ILE A 34 -9.89 8.81 2.23
CA ILE A 34 -9.49 7.81 3.23
C ILE A 34 -8.28 6.98 2.75
N LEU A 35 -8.19 6.67 1.45
CA LEU A 35 -7.07 5.94 0.87
C LEU A 35 -5.75 6.72 1.00
N GLU A 36 -5.75 8.03 0.74
CA GLU A 36 -4.57 8.88 0.90
C GLU A 36 -4.18 9.01 2.36
N ALA A 37 -5.15 9.23 3.26
CA ALA A 37 -4.90 9.29 4.70
C ALA A 37 -4.28 7.98 5.22
N ALA A 38 -4.76 6.83 4.73
CA ALA A 38 -4.18 5.53 5.07
C ALA A 38 -2.73 5.41 4.61
N ARG A 39 -2.42 5.79 3.36
CA ARG A 39 -1.06 5.76 2.79
C ARG A 39 -0.08 6.61 3.59
N GLN A 40 -0.48 7.79 4.07
CA GLN A 40 0.37 8.65 4.90
C GLN A 40 0.76 8.00 6.24
N THR A 41 -0.09 7.12 6.78
CA THR A 41 0.22 6.34 7.99
C THR A 41 0.98 5.04 7.72
N GLY A 42 1.30 4.74 6.47
CA GLY A 42 1.88 3.46 6.04
C GLY A 42 0.88 2.29 6.04
N LEU A 43 -0.42 2.57 6.17
CA LEU A 43 -1.47 1.57 5.97
C LEU A 43 -1.72 1.37 4.48
N GLN A 44 -1.72 0.10 4.05
CA GLN A 44 -1.94 -0.28 2.66
C GLN A 44 -3.33 -0.86 2.47
N ILE A 45 -4.28 -0.06 2.00
CA ILE A 45 -5.60 -0.54 1.57
C ILE A 45 -5.50 -1.00 0.11
N GLU A 46 -6.03 -2.17 -0.22
CA GLU A 46 -6.04 -2.69 -1.59
C GLU A 46 -6.72 -1.72 -2.57
N SER A 47 -6.07 -1.41 -3.69
CA SER A 47 -6.59 -0.42 -4.64
C SER A 47 -6.03 -0.61 -6.05
N GLN A 48 -6.47 -1.68 -6.70
CA GLN A 48 -6.07 -2.05 -8.07
C GLN A 48 -6.37 -0.97 -9.11
N CYS A 49 -7.45 -0.22 -8.92
CA CYS A 49 -7.82 0.86 -9.83
C CYS A 49 -7.06 2.16 -9.60
N GLY A 50 -6.13 2.22 -8.64
CA GLY A 50 -5.35 3.42 -8.32
C GLY A 50 -6.15 4.54 -7.67
N GLY A 51 -7.36 4.28 -7.18
CA GLY A 51 -8.21 5.30 -6.56
C GLY A 51 -9.46 5.69 -7.36
N ARG A 52 -9.67 5.14 -8.55
CA ARG A 52 -10.76 5.53 -9.47
C ARG A 52 -12.16 5.04 -9.08
N GLY A 53 -12.31 4.23 -8.03
CA GLY A 53 -13.61 3.70 -7.60
C GLY A 53 -14.20 2.60 -8.49
N THR A 54 -13.45 2.05 -9.46
CA THR A 54 -13.98 1.12 -10.45
C THR A 54 -13.80 -0.37 -10.12
N CYS A 55 -13.01 -0.71 -9.09
CA CYS A 55 -12.69 -2.11 -8.76
C CYS A 55 -13.35 -2.66 -7.49
N GLY A 56 -13.91 -1.81 -6.63
CA GLY A 56 -14.59 -2.22 -5.40
C GLY A 56 -13.70 -2.87 -4.32
N LYS A 57 -12.37 -2.86 -4.45
CA LYS A 57 -11.45 -3.55 -3.50
C LYS A 57 -11.05 -2.72 -2.29
N CYS A 58 -11.17 -1.39 -2.39
CA CYS A 58 -10.73 -0.45 -1.35
C CYS A 58 -11.72 -0.35 -0.16
N LYS A 59 -12.38 -1.45 0.23
CA LYS A 59 -13.50 -1.46 1.20
C LYS A 59 -13.02 -1.17 2.62
N VAL A 60 -13.69 -0.24 3.29
CA VAL A 60 -13.47 0.11 4.69
C VAL A 60 -14.80 0.38 5.38
N ILE A 61 -14.87 0.18 6.69
CA ILE A 61 -16.05 0.56 7.48
C ILE A 61 -15.76 1.93 8.10
N VAL A 62 -16.66 2.88 7.92
CA VAL A 62 -16.49 4.27 8.37
C VAL A 62 -17.50 4.59 9.46
N ASN A 63 -17.06 5.27 10.52
CA ASN A 63 -17.91 5.75 11.59
C ASN A 63 -17.55 7.18 12.01
N PRO A 64 -18.44 8.17 11.83
CA PRO A 64 -19.78 8.07 11.21
C PRO A 64 -19.69 7.89 9.70
N ALA A 65 -20.43 6.92 9.13
CA ALA A 65 -20.28 6.46 7.74
C ALA A 65 -20.52 7.53 6.67
N GLY A 66 -21.34 8.54 6.95
CA GLY A 66 -21.74 9.53 5.95
C GLY A 66 -22.58 8.96 4.81
N GLU A 67 -22.85 9.79 3.81
CA GLU A 67 -23.60 9.37 2.62
C GLU A 67 -22.69 8.53 1.70
N PRO A 68 -23.23 7.46 1.08
CA PRO A 68 -22.48 6.68 0.10
C PRO A 68 -22.29 7.48 -1.20
N SER A 69 -21.13 7.31 -1.83
CA SER A 69 -20.83 7.84 -3.16
C SER A 69 -21.47 6.99 -4.28
N ASP A 70 -21.56 7.51 -5.50
CA ASP A 70 -22.02 6.74 -6.66
C ASP A 70 -21.19 5.46 -6.90
N ALA A 71 -19.89 5.53 -6.59
CA ALA A 71 -18.99 4.38 -6.65
C ALA A 71 -19.34 3.33 -5.58
N ASP A 72 -19.74 3.75 -4.38
CA ASP A 72 -20.22 2.84 -3.34
C ASP A 72 -21.50 2.15 -3.78
N ILE A 73 -22.47 2.90 -4.30
CA ILE A 73 -23.77 2.38 -4.75
C ILE A 73 -23.61 1.37 -5.89
N SER A 74 -22.64 1.59 -6.77
CA SER A 74 -22.38 0.68 -7.91
C SER A 74 -21.57 -0.57 -7.54
N MET A 75 -20.75 -0.52 -6.49
CA MET A 75 -19.79 -1.60 -6.16
C MET A 75 -20.13 -2.36 -4.88
N LEU A 76 -20.99 -1.81 -4.02
CA LEU A 76 -21.37 -2.39 -2.73
C LEU A 76 -22.85 -2.77 -2.74
N ASN A 77 -23.20 -3.80 -1.95
CA ASN A 77 -24.60 -4.15 -1.74
C ASN A 77 -25.24 -3.27 -0.64
N SER A 78 -26.57 -3.35 -0.52
CA SER A 78 -27.35 -2.58 0.47
C SER A 78 -26.87 -2.80 1.90
N ASP A 79 -26.60 -4.05 2.26
CA ASP A 79 -26.24 -4.43 3.63
C ASP A 79 -24.85 -3.89 3.99
N GLU A 80 -23.90 -3.92 3.06
CA GLU A 80 -22.57 -3.33 3.21
C GLU A 80 -22.67 -1.82 3.45
N ILE A 81 -23.48 -1.12 2.65
CA ILE A 81 -23.69 0.33 2.77
C ILE A 81 -24.33 0.68 4.12
N GLU A 82 -25.32 -0.11 4.55
CA GLU A 82 -26.03 0.07 5.83
C GLU A 82 -25.11 -0.18 7.02
N GLN A 83 -24.19 -1.14 6.91
CA GLN A 83 -23.13 -1.40 7.91
C GLN A 83 -22.05 -0.30 7.95
N GLY A 84 -22.16 0.73 7.10
CA GLY A 84 -21.20 1.82 7.02
C GLY A 84 -19.96 1.50 6.18
N THR A 85 -20.01 0.47 5.34
CA THR A 85 -18.95 0.16 4.39
C THR A 85 -18.92 1.19 3.28
N ARG A 86 -17.73 1.71 2.98
CA ARG A 86 -17.46 2.66 1.92
C ARG A 86 -16.16 2.28 1.21
N LEU A 87 -15.98 2.80 0.00
CA LEU A 87 -14.76 2.71 -0.77
C LEU A 87 -13.80 3.83 -0.32
N ALA A 88 -12.70 3.43 0.32
CA ALA A 88 -11.68 4.36 0.82
C ALA A 88 -11.13 5.28 -0.27
N CYS A 89 -11.14 4.81 -1.52
CA CYS A 89 -10.63 5.52 -2.68
C CYS A 89 -11.50 6.68 -3.15
N THR A 90 -12.80 6.66 -2.89
CA THR A 90 -13.74 7.72 -3.30
C THR A 90 -14.35 8.47 -2.13
N THR A 91 -14.17 7.96 -0.91
CA THR A 91 -14.68 8.60 0.30
C THR A 91 -13.77 9.75 0.74
N VAL A 92 -14.33 10.95 0.75
CA VAL A 92 -13.65 12.19 1.13
C VAL A 92 -13.90 12.53 2.59
N ILE A 93 -12.87 13.03 3.27
CA ILE A 93 -12.90 13.38 4.69
C ILE A 93 -13.24 14.86 4.84
N HIS A 94 -14.40 15.12 5.44
CA HIS A 94 -14.89 16.47 5.79
C HIS A 94 -15.15 16.65 7.30
N ARG A 95 -14.81 15.64 8.09
CA ARG A 95 -15.00 15.62 9.54
C ARG A 95 -14.13 14.56 10.18
N ASP A 96 -13.94 14.66 11.49
CA ASP A 96 -13.34 13.62 12.31
C ASP A 96 -14.11 12.31 12.14
N LEU A 97 -13.39 11.23 11.86
CA LEU A 97 -13.99 9.92 11.63
C LEU A 97 -13.06 8.77 12.03
N ARG A 98 -13.66 7.63 12.27
CA ARG A 98 -13.00 6.37 12.54
C ARG A 98 -13.14 5.45 11.34
N VAL A 99 -12.03 4.86 10.92
CA VAL A 99 -11.97 3.89 9.84
C VAL A 99 -11.59 2.54 10.42
N ILE A 100 -12.50 1.58 10.30
CA ILE A 100 -12.30 0.20 10.69
C ILE A 100 -11.94 -0.57 9.43
N LEU A 101 -10.77 -1.22 9.46
CA LEU A 101 -10.30 -2.02 8.34
C LEU A 101 -10.89 -3.45 8.44
N PRO A 102 -11.78 -3.88 7.52
CA PRO A 102 -12.53 -5.14 7.64
C PRO A 102 -11.65 -6.38 7.53
N GLN A 103 -10.47 -6.25 6.95
CA GLN A 103 -9.36 -7.16 7.20
C GLN A 103 -8.29 -6.35 7.90
N ALA A 104 -7.99 -6.70 9.15
CA ALA A 104 -6.75 -6.28 9.77
C ALA A 104 -5.65 -6.55 8.75
N LEU A 105 -5.06 -5.49 8.22
CA LEU A 105 -3.83 -5.55 7.45
C LEU A 105 -2.75 -6.04 8.40
N GLU A 106 -2.79 -7.34 8.73
CA GLU A 106 -1.60 -8.11 9.00
C GLU A 106 -0.66 -7.69 7.88
N ARG A 107 0.47 -7.07 8.24
CA ARG A 107 1.59 -6.91 7.31
C ARG A 107 1.63 -8.20 6.52
N ALA A 108 1.37 -8.13 5.21
CA ALA A 108 1.15 -9.31 4.37
C ALA A 108 2.11 -10.38 4.88
N LYS A 109 1.59 -11.45 5.47
CA LYS A 109 2.44 -12.50 6.04
C LYS A 109 3.17 -13.07 4.85
N ILE A 110 4.37 -12.57 4.62
CA ILE A 110 5.25 -13.17 3.66
C ILE A 110 5.60 -14.50 4.28
N LEU A 111 5.12 -15.56 3.64
CA LEU A 111 5.56 -16.90 3.94
C LEU A 111 7.08 -16.91 3.71
N THR A 112 7.84 -16.73 4.80
CA THR A 112 9.29 -16.92 4.80
C THR A 112 9.64 -18.39 4.57
N GLU A 113 8.66 -19.28 4.63
CA GLU A 113 8.75 -20.68 4.21
C GLU A 113 8.69 -20.77 2.68
N SER A 114 9.73 -20.27 2.01
CA SER A 114 10.01 -20.74 0.65
C SER A 114 10.68 -22.11 0.76
N LYS A 115 10.40 -23.00 -0.21
CA LYS A 115 11.11 -24.27 -0.33
C LYS A 115 12.62 -23.96 -0.34
N PRO A 116 13.45 -24.58 0.52
CA PRO A 116 14.88 -24.28 0.55
C PRO A 116 15.46 -24.44 -0.84
N LEU A 117 16.34 -23.52 -1.25
CA LEU A 117 16.96 -23.58 -2.58
C LEU A 117 17.70 -24.92 -2.68
N THR A 118 17.20 -25.83 -3.51
CA THR A 118 17.88 -27.10 -3.80
C THR A 118 19.20 -26.80 -4.49
N LYS A 119 20.29 -26.82 -3.71
CA LYS A 119 21.72 -26.78 -4.10
C LYS A 119 21.99 -26.17 -5.49
N TYR A 120 22.23 -24.86 -5.54
CA TYR A 120 22.96 -24.28 -6.66
C TYR A 120 24.44 -24.68 -6.52
N ARG A 121 25.02 -25.27 -7.57
CA ARG A 121 26.49 -25.40 -7.67
C ARG A 121 27.03 -24.04 -8.09
N VAL A 122 27.41 -23.22 -7.11
CA VAL A 122 28.23 -22.06 -7.40
C VAL A 122 29.64 -22.59 -7.66
N HIS A 123 30.16 -22.41 -8.87
CA HIS A 123 31.59 -22.51 -9.11
C HIS A 123 32.22 -21.22 -8.58
N ALA A 124 32.55 -21.20 -7.30
CA ALA A 124 33.37 -20.15 -6.73
C ALA A 124 34.84 -20.54 -6.90
N ASP A 125 35.57 -19.81 -7.73
CA ASP A 125 37.03 -19.91 -7.87
C ASP A 125 37.78 -19.14 -6.76
N GLY A 126 37.09 -18.86 -5.65
CA GLY A 126 37.49 -17.83 -4.69
C GLY A 126 37.80 -18.31 -3.28
N ALA A 127 38.50 -17.45 -2.54
CA ALA A 127 39.21 -17.75 -1.30
C ALA A 127 38.26 -17.99 -0.10
N GLU A 128 38.80 -18.43 1.04
CA GLU A 128 38.00 -18.63 2.26
C GLU A 128 37.26 -17.33 2.67
N GLY A 129 35.93 -17.43 2.86
CA GLY A 129 35.09 -16.31 3.35
C GLY A 129 34.18 -15.66 2.31
N GLU A 130 33.97 -16.26 1.14
CA GLU A 130 33.08 -15.71 0.11
C GLU A 130 31.60 -16.08 0.33
N TYR A 131 30.76 -15.06 0.47
CA TYR A 131 29.30 -15.17 0.57
C TYR A 131 28.63 -14.60 -0.68
N GLY A 132 27.48 -15.15 -1.04
CA GLY A 132 26.64 -14.66 -2.13
C GLY A 132 25.23 -14.39 -1.65
N VAL A 133 24.53 -13.53 -2.38
CA VAL A 133 23.11 -13.27 -2.16
C VAL A 133 22.35 -13.57 -3.44
N ALA A 134 21.36 -14.45 -3.36
CA ALA A 134 20.36 -14.62 -4.42
C ALA A 134 19.12 -13.80 -4.05
N ILE A 135 18.59 -13.03 -4.99
CA ILE A 135 17.42 -12.18 -4.77
C ILE A 135 16.34 -12.55 -5.78
N ASP A 136 15.17 -12.94 -5.29
CA ASP A 136 13.95 -13.16 -6.07
C ASP A 136 13.03 -11.95 -5.92
N ILE A 137 12.69 -11.31 -7.04
CA ILE A 137 11.90 -10.08 -7.09
C ILE A 137 10.58 -10.40 -7.78
N GLY A 138 9.58 -10.78 -6.99
CA GLY A 138 8.19 -10.91 -7.43
C GLY A 138 7.47 -9.57 -7.42
N THR A 139 6.28 -9.52 -8.03
CA THR A 139 5.41 -8.32 -7.99
C THR A 139 5.02 -7.95 -6.57
N THR A 140 4.72 -8.95 -5.74
CA THR A 140 4.27 -8.73 -4.34
C THR A 140 5.39 -8.91 -3.32
N THR A 141 6.37 -9.75 -3.59
CA THR A 141 7.36 -10.17 -2.59
C THR A 141 8.77 -10.08 -3.14
N VAL A 142 9.69 -9.52 -2.35
CA VAL A 142 11.13 -9.62 -2.58
C VAL A 142 11.73 -10.55 -1.54
N VAL A 143 12.54 -11.50 -1.98
CA VAL A 143 13.13 -12.53 -1.14
C VAL A 143 14.64 -12.53 -1.35
N ALA A 144 15.41 -12.47 -0.26
CA ALA A 144 16.85 -12.56 -0.29
C ALA A 144 17.33 -13.84 0.42
N TYR A 145 18.24 -14.57 -0.21
CA TYR A 145 18.85 -15.78 0.29
C TYR A 145 20.36 -15.55 0.44
N LEU A 146 20.90 -15.78 1.63
CA LEU A 146 22.34 -15.73 1.89
C LEU A 146 22.93 -17.12 1.64
N LEU A 147 23.98 -17.18 0.82
CA LEU A 147 24.65 -18.40 0.40
C LEU A 147 26.13 -18.39 0.82
N ASP A 148 26.62 -19.53 1.28
CA ASP A 148 28.04 -19.85 1.36
C ASP A 148 28.50 -20.31 -0.03
N LEU A 149 29.39 -19.54 -0.67
CA LEU A 149 29.82 -19.83 -2.03
C LEU A 149 30.84 -20.97 -2.11
N LYS A 150 31.48 -21.36 -1.00
CA LYS A 150 32.43 -22.48 -0.95
C LYS A 150 31.75 -23.82 -1.18
N ASN A 151 30.56 -23.98 -0.62
CA ASN A 151 29.82 -25.26 -0.63
C ASN A 151 28.42 -25.16 -1.25
N GLY A 152 28.00 -23.95 -1.66
CA GLY A 152 26.68 -23.69 -2.24
C GLY A 152 25.52 -23.86 -1.25
N THR A 153 25.78 -23.77 0.06
CA THR A 153 24.74 -23.93 1.08
C THR A 153 24.04 -22.62 1.38
N GLN A 154 22.74 -22.70 1.66
CA GLN A 154 21.95 -21.56 2.12
C GLN A 154 22.17 -21.36 3.62
N LEU A 155 22.66 -20.18 4.00
CA LEU A 155 22.91 -19.78 5.38
C LEU A 155 21.71 -19.10 6.04
N GLY A 156 20.88 -18.43 5.24
CA GLY A 156 19.73 -17.70 5.75
C GLY A 156 18.83 -17.17 4.64
N GLN A 157 17.64 -16.73 5.01
CA GLN A 157 16.67 -16.13 4.10
C GLN A 157 15.89 -15.03 4.82
N THR A 158 15.57 -13.97 4.11
CA THR A 158 14.64 -12.93 4.55
C THR A 158 13.73 -12.52 3.41
N ALA A 159 12.54 -12.01 3.72
CA ALA A 159 11.59 -11.60 2.71
C ALA A 159 10.82 -10.36 3.15
N CYS A 160 10.53 -9.48 2.19
CA CYS A 160 9.80 -8.24 2.40
C CYS A 160 8.79 -7.99 1.26
N LEU A 161 7.82 -7.12 1.51
CA LEU A 161 6.85 -6.73 0.50
C LEU A 161 7.59 -5.92 -0.55
N ASN A 162 7.29 -6.15 -1.82
CA ASN A 162 7.91 -5.37 -2.89
C ASN A 162 7.53 -3.89 -2.70
N PRO A 163 8.51 -2.98 -2.46
CA PRO A 163 8.22 -1.57 -2.23
C PRO A 163 7.47 -0.91 -3.40
N GLN A 164 7.56 -1.49 -4.61
CA GLN A 164 6.88 -0.99 -5.79
C GLN A 164 5.36 -1.24 -5.81
N ILE A 165 4.79 -1.97 -4.83
CA ILE A 165 3.33 -2.16 -4.72
C ILE A 165 2.61 -0.81 -4.65
N VAL A 166 3.24 0.23 -4.08
CA VAL A 166 2.66 1.58 -3.98
C VAL A 166 2.41 2.22 -5.36
N TYR A 167 3.12 1.77 -6.39
CA TYR A 167 3.00 2.25 -7.78
C TYR A 167 2.17 1.33 -8.67
N GLY A 168 1.67 0.22 -8.12
CA GLY A 168 0.88 -0.76 -8.86
C GLY A 168 0.99 -2.17 -8.27
N GLU A 169 -0.13 -2.90 -8.24
CA GLU A 169 -0.18 -4.29 -7.75
C GLU A 169 0.38 -5.28 -8.79
N ASP A 170 0.37 -4.92 -10.07
CA ASP A 170 0.90 -5.72 -11.18
C ASP A 170 1.88 -4.92 -12.06
N VAL A 171 2.60 -5.63 -12.92
CA VAL A 171 3.63 -5.05 -13.79
C VAL A 171 3.07 -3.98 -14.72
N MET A 172 1.86 -4.17 -15.28
CA MET A 172 1.27 -3.24 -16.24
C MET A 172 0.92 -1.92 -15.57
N SER A 173 0.30 -1.98 -14.39
CA SER A 173 -0.03 -0.78 -13.61
C SER A 173 1.20 0.06 -13.27
N ARG A 174 2.35 -0.58 -12.98
CA ARG A 174 3.63 0.11 -12.72
C ARG A 174 4.26 0.72 -13.96
N ILE A 175 4.15 0.06 -15.11
CA ILE A 175 4.61 0.61 -16.40
C ILE A 175 3.82 1.88 -16.71
N THR A 176 2.49 1.82 -16.60
CA THR A 176 1.63 2.99 -16.81
C THR A 176 1.99 4.13 -15.85
N TYR A 177 2.16 3.83 -14.56
CA TYR A 177 2.58 4.84 -13.57
C TYR A 177 3.90 5.54 -13.93
N SER A 178 4.87 4.77 -14.44
CA SER A 178 6.19 5.29 -14.84
C SER A 178 6.14 6.13 -16.13
N LEU A 179 5.22 5.80 -17.04
CA LEU A 179 4.99 6.56 -18.28
C LEU A 179 4.22 7.86 -18.03
N GLU A 180 3.32 7.88 -17.06
CA GLU A 180 2.49 9.04 -16.73
C GLU A 180 3.20 10.08 -15.85
N ASN A 181 4.25 9.69 -15.11
CA ASN A 181 5.00 10.58 -14.22
C ASN A 181 6.47 10.70 -14.68
N GLU A 182 6.79 11.74 -15.45
CA GLU A 182 8.17 12.08 -15.82
C GLU A 182 8.98 12.49 -14.58
N GLY A 183 9.83 11.59 -14.09
CA GLY A 183 10.76 11.83 -12.97
C GLY A 183 10.98 10.66 -12.00
N GLY A 184 10.34 9.51 -12.21
CA GLY A 184 10.47 8.35 -11.31
C GLY A 184 11.73 7.51 -11.55
N GLY A 185 12.89 7.98 -11.09
CA GLY A 185 14.15 7.22 -11.03
C GLY A 185 14.96 7.59 -9.79
#